data_AF-A0A259AXR9-F1
#
_entry.id   AF-A0A259AXR9-F1
#
_cell.length_a   1.000
_cell.length_b   1.000
_cell.length_c   1.000
_cell.angle_alpha   90.00
_cell.angle_beta   90.00
_cell.angle_gamma   90.00
#
_symmetry.space_group_name_H-M   'P 1'
#
loop_
_entity.id
_entity.type
_entity.pdbx_description
1 polymer ?
#
loop_
_entity_poly.entity_id
_entity_poly.type
_entity_poly.pdbx_seq_one_letter_code
_entity_poly.pdbx_strand_id
1 'polypeptide(L)' 'MKLGIAGNLTRAFIGSPLTPLFLLAAFALGIVALVTLPREEEPQISVPMVDIRVEANGLKAE' A
#
# COMPACT_ATOMS: atom_id res chain seq x y z
N MET A 1 18.81 -2.50 37.23
CA MET A 1 17.71 -1.76 36.57
C MET A 1 16.91 -2.75 35.72
N LYS A 2 15.57 -2.69 35.78
CA LYS A 2 14.71 -3.60 35.00
C LYS A 2 14.68 -3.11 33.55
N LEU A 3 14.90 -4.00 32.58
CA LEU A 3 14.80 -3.64 31.17
C LEU A 3 13.33 -3.37 30.81
N GLY A 4 13.10 -2.30 30.05
CA GLY A 4 11.80 -2.03 29.42
C GLY A 4 11.53 -2.97 28.24
N ILE A 5 10.41 -2.76 27.56
CA ILE A 5 9.95 -3.60 26.43
C ILE A 5 11.02 -3.72 25.35
N ALA A 6 11.61 -2.58 24.92
CA ALA A 6 12.67 -2.56 23.94
C ALA A 6 13.91 -3.35 24.39
N GLY A 7 14.32 -3.22 25.67
CA GLY A 7 15.46 -3.95 26.21
C GLY A 7 15.23 -5.46 26.29
N ASN A 8 14.01 -5.88 26.62
CA ASN A 8 13.64 -7.30 26.63
C ASN A 8 13.63 -7.89 25.21
N LEU A 9 13.14 -7.12 24.22
CA LEU A 9 13.15 -7.53 22.83
C LEU A 9 14.59 -7.64 22.29
N THR A 10 15.42 -6.61 22.51
CA THR A 10 16.83 -6.64 22.09
C THR A 10 17.57 -7.81 22.74
N ARG A 11 17.33 -8.10 24.03
CA ARG A 11 17.94 -9.26 24.70
C ARG A 11 17.59 -10.58 24.01
N ALA A 12 16.36 -10.75 23.52
CA ALA A 12 15.94 -11.97 22.83
C ALA A 12 16.59 -12.16 21.45
N PHE A 13 16.93 -11.06 20.77
CA PHE A 13 17.38 -11.09 19.37
C PHE A 13 18.88 -10.80 19.16
N ILE A 14 19.55 -10.10 20.09
CA ILE A 14 20.93 -9.60 19.88
C ILE A 14 21.97 -10.70 19.64
N GLY A 15 21.83 -11.87 20.27
CA GLY A 15 22.70 -13.03 20.06
C GLY A 15 22.06 -14.14 19.23
N SER A 16 20.85 -13.91 18.70
CA SER A 16 20.08 -14.95 18.02
C SER A 16 20.44 -15.01 16.53
N PRO A 17 20.70 -16.21 15.97
CA PRO A 17 20.85 -16.39 14.53
C PRO A 17 19.55 -16.11 13.75
N LEU A 18 18.41 -15.94 14.45
CA LEU A 18 17.15 -15.55 13.83
C LEU A 18 17.16 -14.11 13.32
N THR A 19 17.95 -13.21 13.92
CA THR A 19 18.00 -11.80 13.51
C THR A 19 18.45 -11.61 12.06
N PRO A 20 19.59 -12.19 11.60
CA PRO A 20 19.95 -12.11 10.19
C PRO A 20 18.96 -12.84 9.28
N LEU A 21 18.35 -13.95 9.73
CA LEU A 21 17.34 -14.67 8.94
C LEU A 21 16.08 -13.81 8.71
N PHE A 22 15.58 -13.14 9.75
CA PHE A 22 14.45 -12.23 9.63
C PHE A 22 14.77 -11.03 8.76
N LEU A 23 16.00 -10.51 8.83
CA LEU A 23 16.46 -9.43 7.97
C LEU A 23 16.43 -9.85 6.49
N LEU A 24 16.96 -11.03 6.16
CA LEU A 24 16.93 -11.56 4.81
C LEU A 24 15.49 -11.84 4.34
N ALA A 25 14.65 -12.41 5.20
CA ALA A 25 13.24 -12.66 4.88
C ALA A 25 12.48 -11.35 4.62
N ALA A 26 12.64 -10.34 5.46
CA ALA A 26 12.02 -9.03 5.29
C ALA A 26 12.47 -8.36 3.99
N PHE A 27 13.76 -8.48 3.65
CA PHE A 27 14.30 -7.96 2.39
C PHE A 27 13.72 -8.68 1.17
N ALA A 28 13.65 -10.01 1.20
CA ALA A 28 13.05 -10.81 0.14
C ALA A 28 11.56 -10.46 -0.05
N LEU A 29 10.79 -10.33 1.03
CA LEU A 29 9.39 -9.91 0.98
C LEU A 29 9.25 -8.49 0.42
N GLY A 30 10.15 -7.57 0.77
CA GLY A 30 10.20 -6.23 0.20
C GLY A 30 10.42 -6.24 -1.31
N ILE A 31 11.35 -7.06 -1.80
CA ILE A 31 11.58 -7.22 -3.25
C ILE A 31 10.33 -7.79 -3.93
N VAL A 32 9.73 -8.84 -3.36
CA VAL A 32 8.49 -9.41 -3.90
C VAL A 32 7.42 -8.33 -4.01
N ALA A 33 7.20 -7.56 -2.94
CA ALA A 33 6.22 -6.47 -2.95
C ALA A 33 6.50 -5.45 -4.06
N LEU A 34 7.74 -5.03 -4.26
CA LEU A 34 8.10 -4.08 -5.32
C LEU A 34 7.86 -4.62 -6.73
N VAL A 35 8.07 -5.92 -6.94
CA VAL A 35 7.88 -6.57 -8.25
C VAL A 35 6.40 -6.88 -8.51
N THR A 36 5.65 -7.25 -7.48
CA THR A 36 4.26 -7.71 -7.63
C THR A 36 3.23 -6.60 -7.52
N LEU A 37 3.56 -5.47 -6.88
CA LEU A 37 2.61 -4.37 -6.70
C LEU A 37 2.40 -3.65 -8.04
N PRO A 38 1.17 -3.64 -8.60
CA PRO A 38 0.89 -2.92 -9.83
C PRO A 38 1.12 -1.43 -9.62
N ARG A 39 1.82 -0.80 -10.57
CA ARG A 39 2.05 0.63 -10.58
C ARG A 39 1.01 1.27 -11.50
N GLU A 40 0.13 2.09 -10.93
CA GLU A 40 -0.82 2.93 -11.66
C GLU A 40 -0.15 4.30 -11.86
N GLU A 41 0.46 4.54 -13.01
CA GLU A 41 1.12 5.84 -13.31
C GLU A 41 0.09 6.96 -13.45
N GLU A 42 -1.06 6.64 -14.03
CA GLU A 42 -2.24 7.49 -14.08
C GLU A 42 -3.30 6.84 -13.19
N PRO A 43 -3.46 7.28 -11.93
CA PRO A 43 -4.47 6.70 -11.06
C PRO A 43 -5.81 6.79 -11.78
N GLN A 44 -6.49 5.65 -11.92
CA GLN A 44 -7.80 5.61 -12.54
C GLN A 44 -8.79 6.34 -11.63
N ILE A 45 -8.98 7.64 -11.87
CA ILE A 45 -9.93 8.47 -11.15
C ILE A 45 -11.29 8.27 -11.82
N SER A 46 -12.08 7.33 -11.32
CA SER A 46 -13.50 7.24 -11.67
C SER A 46 -14.24 8.39 -11.01
N VAL A 47 -14.41 9.51 -11.72
CA VAL A 47 -15.28 10.59 -11.27
C VAL A 47 -16.72 10.09 -11.38
N PRO A 48 -17.49 10.00 -10.29
CA PRO A 48 -18.90 9.62 -10.37
C PRO A 48 -19.65 10.76 -11.07
N MET A 49 -20.00 10.53 -12.34
CA MET A 49 -20.75 11.47 -13.17
C MET A 49 -22.16 10.92 -13.42
N VAL A 50 -23.15 11.80 -13.39
CA VAL A 50 -24.51 11.50 -13.82
C VAL A 50 -24.83 12.43 -14.97
N ASP A 51 -24.90 11.87 -16.18
CA ASP A 51 -25.32 12.60 -17.38
C ASP A 51 -26.84 12.55 -17.52
N ILE A 52 -27.49 13.73 -17.45
CA ILE A 52 -28.91 13.87 -17.74
C ILE A 52 -29.06 14.34 -19.19
N ARG A 53 -29.45 13.42 -20.06
CA ARG A 53 -29.74 13.73 -21.47
C ARG A 53 -31.25 13.92 -21.61
N VAL A 54 -31.65 15.11 -22.06
CA VAL A 54 -33.05 15.43 -22.36
C VAL A 54 -33.17 15.64 -23.86
N GLU A 55 -34.03 14.86 -24.51
CA GLU A 55 -34.39 15.08 -25.91
C GLU A 55 -35.53 16.11 -25.98
N ALA A 56 -35.28 17.23 -26.67
CA ALA A 56 -36.20 18.35 -26.79
C ALA A 56 -36.64 18.55 -28.25
N ASN A 57 -37.21 17.50 -28.86
CA ASN A 57 -37.64 17.53 -30.26
C ASN A 57 -38.73 18.59 -30.49
N GLY A 58 -38.47 19.55 -31.39
CA GLY A 58 -39.43 20.61 -31.75
C GLY A 58 -39.31 21.91 -30.94
N LEU A 59 -38.46 21.96 -29.91
CA LEU A 59 -38.11 23.20 -29.22
C LEU A 59 -36.93 23.88 -29.94
N LYS A 60 -36.99 25.20 -30.10
CA LYS A 60 -35.85 26.00 -30.59
C LYS A 60 -34.92 26.29 -29.41
N ALA A 61 -33.61 26.14 -29.62
CA ALA A 61 -32.62 26.71 -28.72
C ALA A 61 -32.67 28.23 -28.87
N GLU A 62 -32.91 28.95 -27.78
CA GLU A 62 -32.76 30.40 -27.72
C GLU A 62 -31.33 30.76 -27.32
#